data_AF-A0A2N5DSY7-F1
#
_entry.id   AF-A0A2N5DSY7-F1
#
_cell.length_a   1.000
_cell.length_b   1.000
_cell.length_c   1.000
_cell.angle_alpha   90.00
_cell.angle_beta   90.00
_cell.angle_gamma   90.00
#
_symmetry.space_group_name_H-M   'P 1'
#
loop_
_entity.id
_entity.type
_entity.pdbx_description
1 polymer ?
#
loop_
_entity_poly.entity_id
_entity_poly.type
_entity_poly.pdbx_seq_one_letter_code
_entity_poly.pdbx_strand_id
1 'polypeptide(L)' 'MLVDGNAYPAHSDGNSSHPGNALSTRPWFTVNGQAVVCEGDPVSCGSTVTSGDPLLSVG' A
#
# COMPACT_ATOMS: atom_id res chain seq x y z
N MET A 1 -7.57 -6.09 0.18
CA MET A 1 -8.07 -5.87 1.56
C MET A 1 -7.45 -4.58 2.09
N LEU A 2 -8.19 -3.73 2.80
CA LEU A 2 -7.63 -2.54 3.43
C LEU A 2 -6.65 -2.99 4.53
N VAL A 3 -5.43 -2.46 4.50
CA VAL A 3 -4.43 -2.79 5.52
C VAL A 3 -4.44 -1.71 6.61
N ASP A 4 -4.22 -2.12 7.85
CA ASP A 4 -4.05 -1.22 8.98
C ASP A 4 -2.55 -0.96 9.13
N GLY A 5 -2.15 0.31 9.04
CA GLY A 5 -0.75 0.68 8.88
C GLY A 5 -0.57 1.52 7.63
N ASN A 6 -0.94 2.80 7.73
CA ASN A 6 -0.59 3.75 6.71
C ASN A 6 0.77 4.36 7.05
N ALA A 7 1.84 3.81 6.49
CA ALA A 7 3.18 4.40 6.63
C ALA A 7 3.21 5.87 6.17
N TYR A 8 2.28 6.25 5.28
CA TYR A 8 2.15 7.59 4.73
C TYR A 8 0.69 8.07 4.80
N PRO A 9 0.30 8.86 5.82
CA PRO A 9 -1.09 9.27 6.02
C PRO A 9 -1.68 10.10 4.86
N ALA A 10 -0.81 10.68 4.02
CA ALA A 10 -1.18 11.38 2.80
C ALA A 10 -0.06 11.25 1.75
N HIS A 11 -0.42 11.49 0.49
CA HIS A 11 0.52 11.65 -0.61
C HIS A 11 0.08 12.80 -1.51
N SER A 12 0.99 13.28 -2.36
CA SER A 12 0.73 14.35 -3.33
C SER A 12 0.74 13.79 -4.74
N ASP A 13 -0.24 14.18 -5.55
CA ASP A 13 -0.27 13.95 -7.01
C ASP A 13 0.43 15.07 -7.80
N GLY A 14 1.10 16.00 -7.11
CA GLY A 14 1.72 17.20 -7.68
C GLY A 14 0.80 18.41 -7.73
N ASN A 15 -0.52 18.24 -7.54
CA ASN A 15 -1.51 19.32 -7.49
C ASN A 15 -2.08 19.52 -6.08
N SER A 16 -2.31 18.43 -5.34
CA SER A 16 -2.89 18.46 -4.00
C SER A 16 -2.37 17.31 -3.12
N SER A 17 -2.31 17.56 -1.81
CA SER A 17 -2.06 16.50 -0.81
C SER A 17 -3.39 15.95 -0.32
N HIS A 18 -3.55 14.63 -0.36
CA HIS A 18 -4.79 13.97 0.01
C HIS A 18 -4.53 12.59 0.66
N PRO A 19 -5.49 12.09 1.48
CA PRO A 19 -5.35 10.78 2.10
C PRO A 19 -5.56 9.66 1.09
N GLY A 20 -4.99 8.50 1.41
CA GLY A 20 -5.24 7.26 0.69
C GLY A 20 -4.64 6.10 1.46
N ASN A 21 -5.34 4.97 1.46
CA ASN A 21 -4.88 3.77 2.13
C ASN A 21 -4.49 2.74 1.07
N ALA A 22 -3.29 2.17 1.22
CA ALA A 22 -2.87 1.08 0.37
C ALA A 22 -3.74 -0.18 0.60
N LEU A 23 -3.96 -0.93 -0.47
CA LEU A 23 -4.84 -2.09 -0.50
C LEU A 23 -4.05 -3.31 -0.97
N SER A 24 -3.86 -4.27 -0.08
CA SER A 24 -3.17 -5.51 -0.45
C SER A 24 -3.98 -6.30 -1.49
N THR A 25 -3.30 -6.79 -2.52
CA THR A 25 -3.79 -7.80 -3.48
C THR A 25 -3.43 -9.23 -3.08
N ARG A 26 -2.71 -9.42 -1.97
CA ARG A 26 -2.11 -10.69 -1.51
C ARG A 26 -2.65 -11.10 -0.14
N PRO A 27 -3.95 -11.43 -0.03
CA PRO A 27 -4.59 -11.70 1.26
C PRO A 27 -4.03 -12.93 2.00
N TRP A 28 -3.28 -13.78 1.31
CA TRP A 28 -2.67 -14.99 1.86
C TRP A 28 -1.35 -14.75 2.60
N PHE A 29 -0.69 -13.61 2.37
CA PHE A 29 0.56 -13.27 3.05
C PHE A 29 0.30 -12.17 4.07
N THR A 30 0.42 -12.52 5.35
CA THR A 30 0.08 -11.61 6.46
C THR A 30 1.25 -11.44 7.42
N VAL A 31 1.33 -10.24 7.99
CA VAL A 31 2.18 -9.92 9.15
C VAL A 31 1.24 -9.48 10.25
N ASN A 32 1.32 -10.11 11.42
CA ASN A 32 0.41 -9.87 12.54
C ASN A 32 -1.09 -9.96 12.17
N GLY A 33 -1.45 -10.87 11.26
CA GLY A 33 -2.83 -11.06 10.82
C GLY A 33 -3.36 -10.01 9.82
N GLN A 34 -2.50 -9.09 9.36
CA GLN A 34 -2.85 -8.08 8.36
C GLN A 34 -2.12 -8.39 7.06
N ALA A 35 -2.82 -8.31 5.94
CA ALA A 35 -2.20 -8.54 4.65
C ALA A 35 -1.13 -7.48 4.35
N VAL A 36 -0.04 -7.89 3.72
CA VAL A 36 1.05 -6.95 3.37
C VAL A 36 0.70 -6.16 2.12
N VAL A 37 1.26 -4.95 2.01
CA VAL A 37 1.22 -4.15 0.79
C VAL A 37 2.56 -4.27 0.08
N CYS A 38 2.52 -4.40 -1.24
CA CYS A 38 3.69 -4.43 -2.10
C CYS A 38 3.65 -3.31 -3.14
N GLU A 39 4.79 -3.06 -3.80
CA GLU A 39 4.83 -2.21 -4.99
C GLU A 39 3.82 -2.71 -6.04
N GLY A 40 3.13 -1.76 -6.69
CA GLY A 40 2.06 -2.06 -7.64
C GLY A 40 0.68 -2.27 -7.02
N ASP A 41 0.57 -2.37 -5.69
CA ASP A 41 -0.75 -2.47 -5.04
C ASP A 41 -1.53 -1.15 -5.15
N PRO A 42 -2.86 -1.21 -5.34
CA PRO A 42 -3.67 -0.02 -5.48
C PRO A 42 -3.81 0.73 -4.15
N VAL A 43 -4.03 2.02 -4.26
CA VAL A 43 -4.40 2.90 -3.14
C VAL A 43 -5.86 3.30 -3.30
N SER A 44 -6.58 3.46 -2.19
CA SER A 44 -8.02 3.75 -2.19
C SER A 44 -8.45 5.01 -2.95
N CYS A 45 -7.53 5.96 -3.19
CA CYS A 45 -7.79 7.15 -3.99
C CYS A 45 -7.58 6.94 -5.51
N GLY A 46 -7.18 5.74 -5.95
CA GLY A 46 -6.95 5.39 -7.35
C GLY A 46 -5.48 5.42 -7.79
N SER A 47 -4.55 5.80 -6.93
CA SER A 47 -3.11 5.72 -7.20
C SER A 47 -2.55 4.30 -6.94
N THR A 48 -1.21 4.16 -7.02
CA THR A 48 -0.51 2.89 -6.85
C THR A 48 0.71 3.08 -5.96
N VAL A 49 1.03 2.07 -5.15
CA VAL A 49 2.25 2.04 -4.34
C VAL A 49 3.47 1.94 -5.25
N THR A 50 4.41 2.87 -5.12
CA THR A 50 5.58 3.00 -6.02
C THR A 50 6.90 2.55 -5.41
N SER A 51 6.91 2.13 -4.15
CA SER A 51 8.14 1.74 -3.45
C SER A 51 7.89 0.58 -2.49
N GLY A 52 8.79 -0.40 -2.51
CA GLY A 52 8.85 -1.50 -1.55
C GLY A 52 10.29 -1.74 -1.07
N ASP A 53 10.47 -2.80 -0.27
CA ASP A 53 11.80 -3.25 0.13
C ASP A 53 12.48 -4.02 -1.03
N PRO A 54 13.70 -3.65 -1.46
CA PRO A 54 14.34 -4.26 -2.62
C PRO A 54 14.81 -5.71 -2.39
N LEU A 55 14.85 -6.17 -1.14
CA LEU A 55 15.32 -7.52 -0.79
C LEU A 55 14.18 -8.53 -0.65
N LEU A 56 12.92 -8.09 -0.68
CA LEU A 56 11.76 -8.94 -0.50
C LEU A 56 10.75 -8.77 -1.63
N SER A 57 10.46 -9.85 -2.33
CA SER A 57 9.36 -9.94 -3.29
C SER A 57 8.31 -10.92 -2.78
N VAL A 58 7.05 -10.48 -2.73
CA VAL A 58 5.90 -11.34 -2.39
C VAL A 58 5.08 -11.58 -3.65
N GLY A 59 4.89 -12.86 -3.98
CA GLY A 59 4.21 -13.32 -5.19
C GLY A 59 2.74 -12.95 -5.28
#